data_AF-A0A918BBD5-F1
#
_entry.id   AF-A0A918BBD5-F1
#
_cell.length_a   1.000
_cell.length_b   1.000
_cell.length_c   1.000
_cell.angle_alpha   90.00
_cell.angle_beta   90.00
_cell.angle_gamma   90.00
#
_symmetry.space_group_name_H-M   'P 1'
#
loop_
_entity.id
_entity.type
_entity.pdbx_description
1 polymer ?
#
loop_
_entity_poly.entity_id
_entity_poly.type
_entity_poly.pdbx_seq_one_letter_code
_entity_poly.pdbx_strand_id
1 'polypeptide(L)'
;MLTGLLDADEGVRSRALGGLHHVVHHQNTLYTATPPAALYVAGILGEARALWSLEKNPHSFPGPMRAELLGWLGSVANEADDEAATTSRRFGFPPEDYPPFVEVCRIRPQLFRATSVFMDDPDIHVREAAVSACIPAAGRPSPPPPPSRLGPSLAGRFGRKCTLVVPRAVHRGPDGLG
;
A
#
# COMPACT_ATOMS: atom_id res chain seq x y z
N MET A 1 6.51 -16.70 5.00
CA MET A 1 6.92 -15.41 4.38
C MET A 1 6.72 -14.27 5.35
N LEU A 2 5.47 -13.91 5.72
CA LEU A 2 5.21 -12.79 6.65
C LEU A 2 5.79 -12.98 8.06
N THR A 3 5.82 -14.21 8.57
CA THR A 3 6.48 -14.54 9.85
C THR A 3 7.97 -14.24 9.85
N GLY A 4 8.62 -14.29 8.67
CA GLY A 4 10.03 -13.97 8.51
C GLY A 4 10.37 -12.50 8.76
N LEU A 5 9.36 -11.61 8.80
CA LEU A 5 9.55 -10.19 9.13
C LEU A 5 10.01 -10.00 10.59
N LEU A 6 9.73 -10.97 11.46
CA LEU A 6 10.08 -10.93 12.89
C LEU A 6 11.21 -11.91 13.25
N ASP A 7 11.86 -12.48 12.24
CA ASP A 7 12.96 -13.43 12.41
C ASP A 7 14.20 -12.73 12.96
N ALA A 8 14.98 -13.44 13.79
CA ALA A 8 16.23 -12.92 14.34
C ALA A 8 17.30 -12.75 13.25
N ASP A 9 17.25 -13.55 12.19
CA ASP A 9 18.15 -13.49 11.05
C ASP A 9 17.79 -12.31 10.11
N GLU A 10 18.78 -11.45 9.85
CA GLU A 10 18.61 -10.27 8.99
C GLU A 10 18.30 -10.63 7.53
N GLY A 11 18.95 -11.64 6.97
CA GLY A 11 18.71 -12.09 5.61
C GLY A 11 17.33 -12.75 5.43
N VAL A 12 16.77 -13.35 6.48
CA VAL A 12 15.36 -13.80 6.48
C VAL A 12 14.41 -12.61 6.47
N ARG A 13 14.65 -11.58 7.29
CA ARG A 13 13.82 -10.35 7.30
C ARG A 13 13.86 -9.63 5.97
N SER A 14 15.05 -9.42 5.39
CA SER A 14 15.21 -8.75 4.10
C SER A 14 14.49 -9.50 2.98
N ARG A 15 14.58 -10.84 2.93
CA ARG A 15 13.83 -11.65 1.97
C ARG A 15 12.32 -11.58 2.18
N ALA A 16 11.86 -11.58 3.43
CA ALA A 16 10.44 -11.44 3.76
C ALA A 16 9.89 -10.07 3.31
N LEU A 17 10.64 -8.99 3.54
CA LEU A 17 10.29 -7.65 3.07
C LEU A 17 10.30 -7.59 1.53
N GLY A 18 11.32 -8.15 0.87
CA GLY A 18 11.33 -8.27 -0.60
C GLY A 18 10.10 -9.00 -1.13
N GLY A 19 9.67 -10.07 -0.45
CA GLY A 19 8.42 -10.77 -0.77
C GLY A 19 7.16 -9.89 -0.67
N LEU A 20 7.08 -8.98 0.31
CA LEU A 20 5.97 -8.02 0.40
C LEU A 20 5.90 -7.11 -0.83
N HIS A 21 7.02 -6.53 -1.25
CA HIS A 21 7.07 -5.61 -2.39
C HIS A 21 6.92 -6.33 -3.74
N HIS A 22 7.43 -7.55 -3.88
CA HIS A 22 7.49 -8.24 -5.17
C HIS A 22 6.41 -9.29 -5.39
N VAL A 23 5.79 -9.82 -4.34
CA VAL A 23 4.77 -10.88 -4.47
C VAL A 23 3.40 -10.40 -4.03
N VAL A 24 3.34 -9.54 -3.01
CA VAL A 24 2.08 -9.11 -2.41
C VAL A 24 1.62 -7.75 -2.91
N HIS A 25 2.52 -6.94 -3.46
CA HIS A 25 2.18 -5.61 -3.99
C HIS A 25 3.09 -5.21 -5.15
N HIS A 26 3.24 -6.10 -6.13
CA HIS A 26 4.07 -5.83 -7.29
C HIS A 26 3.39 -4.84 -8.24
N GLN A 27 4.14 -3.83 -8.71
CA GLN A 27 3.67 -2.83 -9.69
C GLN A 27 2.32 -2.24 -9.30
N ASN A 28 2.15 -1.91 -8.01
CA ASN A 28 0.96 -1.27 -7.49
C ASN A 28 -0.33 -2.09 -7.70
N THR A 29 -0.22 -3.41 -7.88
CA THR A 29 -1.37 -4.29 -8.02
C THR A 29 -1.83 -4.81 -6.65
N LEU A 30 -3.14 -4.83 -6.43
CA LEU A 30 -3.75 -5.42 -5.24
C LEU A 30 -4.13 -6.88 -5.50
N TYR A 31 -3.48 -7.80 -4.81
CA TYR A 31 -3.84 -9.21 -4.85
C TYR A 31 -4.80 -9.55 -3.72
N THR A 32 -5.48 -10.69 -3.81
CA THR A 32 -6.30 -11.22 -2.70
C THR A 32 -5.48 -11.41 -1.42
N ALA A 33 -4.16 -11.58 -1.54
CA ALA A 33 -3.25 -11.65 -0.41
C ALA A 33 -2.87 -10.28 0.20
N THR A 34 -3.09 -9.17 -0.51
CA THR A 34 -2.66 -7.84 -0.07
C THR A 34 -3.39 -7.36 1.19
N PRO A 35 -4.73 -7.40 1.27
CA PRO A 35 -5.44 -6.97 2.49
C PRO A 35 -5.04 -7.73 3.77
N PRO A 36 -4.99 -9.08 3.81
CA PRO A 36 -4.58 -9.78 5.02
C PRO A 36 -3.10 -9.55 5.36
N ALA A 37 -2.23 -9.38 4.36
CA ALA A 37 -0.83 -9.01 4.62
C ALA A 37 -0.71 -7.60 5.21
N ALA A 38 -1.51 -6.63 4.74
CA ALA A 38 -1.54 -5.28 5.28
C ALA A 38 -1.97 -5.26 6.75
N LEU A 39 -2.99 -6.06 7.10
CA LEU A 39 -3.41 -6.23 8.49
C LEU A 39 -2.31 -6.85 9.36
N TYR A 40 -1.62 -7.88 8.84
CA TYR A 40 -0.49 -8.49 9.55
C TYR A 40 0.63 -7.48 9.81
N VAL A 41 1.03 -6.71 8.79
CA VAL A 41 2.07 -5.69 8.92
C VAL A 41 1.67 -4.60 9.91
N ALA A 42 0.43 -4.11 9.82
CA ALA A 42 -0.10 -3.14 10.77
C ALA A 42 -0.04 -3.65 12.23
N GLY A 43 -0.32 -4.94 12.44
CA GLY A 43 -0.26 -5.57 13.76
C GLY A 43 1.15 -5.68 14.35
N ILE A 44 2.20 -5.72 13.52
CA ILE A 44 3.59 -5.89 13.99
C ILE A 44 4.39 -4.58 14.06
N LEU A 45 3.82 -3.44 13.63
CA LEU A 45 4.53 -2.15 13.63
C LEU A 45 5.02 -1.73 15.02
N GLY A 46 4.25 -2.03 16.06
CA GLY A 46 4.59 -1.72 17.46
C GLY A 46 5.66 -2.61 18.08
N GLU A 47 6.06 -3.71 17.40
CA GLU A 47 7.06 -4.61 17.92
C GLU A 47 8.45 -3.97 17.92
N ALA A 48 9.22 -4.18 18.99
CA ALA A 48 10.60 -3.68 19.08
C ALA A 48 11.47 -4.18 17.93
N ARG A 49 11.16 -5.38 17.40
CA ARG A 49 11.87 -5.98 16.27
C ARG A 49 11.67 -5.23 14.96
N ALA A 50 10.61 -4.43 14.83
CA ALA A 50 10.44 -3.56 13.67
C ALA A 50 11.46 -2.40 13.65
N LEU A 51 12.19 -2.13 14.75
CA LEU A 51 13.33 -1.19 14.74
C LEU A 51 14.60 -1.77 14.13
N TRP A 52 14.63 -3.08 13.84
CA TRP A 52 15.86 -3.72 13.39
C TRP A 52 16.29 -3.25 12.01
N SER A 53 17.60 -3.25 11.81
CA SER A 53 18.22 -3.03 10.52
C SER A 53 17.93 -4.19 9.57
N LEU A 54 18.02 -3.87 8.29
CA LEU A 54 17.86 -4.77 7.16
C LEU A 54 19.08 -4.63 6.25
N GLU A 55 19.38 -5.69 5.49
CA GLU A 55 20.28 -5.58 4.36
C GLU A 55 19.65 -4.68 3.30
N LYS A 56 20.23 -3.50 3.11
CA LYS A 56 19.71 -2.49 2.18
C LYS A 56 20.44 -2.52 0.86
N ASN A 57 19.66 -2.40 -0.21
CA ASN A 57 20.18 -2.00 -1.51
C ASN A 57 20.08 -0.47 -1.68
N PRO A 58 20.75 0.12 -2.69
CA PRO A 58 20.72 1.56 -2.93
C PRO A 58 19.33 2.16 -3.20
N HIS A 59 18.31 1.33 -3.47
CA HIS A 59 16.93 1.74 -3.74
C HIS A 59 15.99 1.47 -2.57
N SER A 60 16.51 0.96 -1.44
CA SER A 60 15.73 0.68 -0.23
C SER A 60 15.37 1.98 0.46
N PHE A 61 14.23 2.00 1.15
CA PHE A 61 13.80 3.14 1.95
C PHE A 61 14.83 3.40 3.06
N PRO A 62 15.16 4.66 3.37
CA PRO A 62 16.08 4.98 4.47
C PRO A 62 15.46 4.63 5.85
N GLY A 63 16.29 4.48 6.88
CA GLY A 63 15.82 4.19 8.26
C GLY A 63 15.63 2.71 8.66
N PRO A 64 14.97 2.42 9.78
CA PRO A 64 14.76 1.04 10.24
C PRO A 64 13.71 0.31 9.41
N MET A 65 13.58 -1.01 9.61
CA MET A 65 12.53 -1.82 8.99
C MET A 65 11.12 -1.22 9.16
N ARG A 66 10.83 -0.55 10.28
CA ARG A 66 9.55 0.12 10.51
C ARG A 66 9.25 1.16 9.45
N ALA A 67 10.24 1.94 9.02
CA ALA A 67 10.04 2.96 7.98
C ALA A 67 9.66 2.30 6.64
N GLU A 68 10.31 1.20 6.28
CA GLU A 68 9.96 0.39 5.11
C GLU A 68 8.52 -0.15 5.17
N LEU A 69 8.14 -0.73 6.32
CA LEU A 69 6.80 -1.28 6.52
C LEU A 69 5.71 -0.20 6.46
N LEU A 70 5.97 0.97 7.04
CA LEU A 70 5.08 2.14 6.95
C LEU A 70 4.94 2.62 5.50
N GLY A 71 6.05 2.73 4.77
CA GLY A 71 6.05 3.08 3.35
C GLY A 71 5.24 2.07 2.51
N TRP A 72 5.39 0.78 2.80
CA TRP A 72 4.63 -0.28 2.13
C TRP A 72 3.13 -0.20 2.44
N LEU A 73 2.73 0.04 3.69
CA LEU A 73 1.31 0.25 4.04
C LEU A 73 0.73 1.49 3.33
N GLY A 74 1.50 2.57 3.24
CA GLY A 74 1.13 3.77 2.49
C GLY A 74 0.88 3.47 1.01
N SER A 75 1.76 2.69 0.38
CA SER A 75 1.60 2.22 -1.01
C SER A 75 0.31 1.43 -1.18
N VAL A 76 0.03 0.47 -0.29
CA VAL A 76 -1.21 -0.33 -0.35
C VAL A 76 -2.45 0.56 -0.20
N ALA A 77 -2.44 1.50 0.75
CA ALA A 77 -3.55 2.42 0.96
C ALA A 77 -3.78 3.36 -0.23
N ASN A 78 -2.71 3.81 -0.89
CA ASN A 78 -2.74 4.67 -2.07
C ASN A 78 -3.48 4.00 -3.23
N GLU A 79 -3.26 2.71 -3.46
CA GLU A 79 -3.94 1.98 -4.54
C GLU A 79 -5.45 1.75 -4.30
N ALA A 80 -5.96 2.10 -3.13
CA ALA A 80 -7.37 1.98 -2.77
C ALA A 80 -7.97 3.28 -2.20
N ASP A 81 -7.35 4.41 -2.53
CA ASP A 81 -7.83 5.72 -2.13
C ASP A 81 -8.90 6.29 -3.07
N ASP A 82 -9.34 7.51 -2.78
CA ASP A 82 -10.45 8.15 -3.49
C ASP A 82 -10.02 8.59 -4.90
N GLU A 83 -8.73 8.92 -5.10
CA GLU A 83 -8.16 9.24 -6.41
C GLU A 83 -8.05 7.98 -7.27
N ALA A 84 -7.56 6.87 -6.69
CA ALA A 84 -7.51 5.56 -7.34
C ALA A 84 -8.92 5.10 -7.76
N ALA A 85 -9.91 5.24 -6.88
CA ALA A 85 -11.32 4.93 -7.20
C ALA A 85 -11.85 5.76 -8.37
N THR A 86 -11.59 7.08 -8.35
CA THR A 86 -12.02 8.02 -9.40
C THR A 86 -11.38 7.67 -10.73
N THR A 87 -10.08 7.38 -10.71
CA THR A 87 -9.29 7.03 -11.89
C THR A 87 -9.76 5.71 -12.48
N SER A 88 -9.95 4.68 -11.65
CA SER A 88 -10.46 3.37 -12.08
C SER A 88 -11.80 3.49 -12.81
N ARG A 89 -12.75 4.26 -12.26
CA ARG A 89 -14.04 4.51 -12.91
C ARG A 89 -13.92 5.26 -14.23
N ARG A 90 -13.04 6.27 -14.30
CA ARG A 90 -12.78 7.03 -15.53
C ARG A 90 -12.33 6.13 -16.68
N PHE A 91 -11.59 5.07 -16.37
CA PHE A 91 -11.13 4.08 -17.35
C PHE A 91 -12.09 2.91 -17.57
N GLY A 92 -13.30 2.95 -16.98
CA GLY A 92 -14.30 1.90 -17.16
C GLY A 92 -14.06 0.63 -16.34
N PHE A 93 -13.30 0.74 -15.25
CA PHE A 93 -13.07 -0.32 -14.28
C PHE A 93 -13.71 0.08 -12.95
N PRO A 94 -14.98 -0.26 -12.69
CA PRO A 94 -15.62 0.05 -11.42
C PRO A 94 -14.87 -0.65 -10.27
N PRO A 95 -14.36 0.09 -9.25
CA PRO A 95 -13.59 -0.52 -8.16
C PRO A 95 -14.42 -1.50 -7.32
N GLU A 96 -15.74 -1.32 -7.28
CA GLU A 96 -16.69 -2.25 -6.66
C GLU A 96 -16.67 -3.67 -7.26
N ASP A 97 -16.22 -3.84 -8.50
CA ASP A 97 -16.09 -5.14 -9.17
C ASP A 97 -14.73 -5.81 -8.91
N TYR A 98 -13.86 -5.17 -8.12
CA TYR A 98 -12.51 -5.63 -7.81
C TYR A 98 -12.36 -5.91 -6.30
N PRO A 99 -12.56 -7.17 -5.85
CA PRO A 99 -12.62 -7.49 -4.42
C PRO A 99 -11.39 -7.06 -3.59
N PRO A 100 -10.13 -7.21 -4.05
CA PRO A 100 -8.97 -6.69 -3.34
C PRO A 100 -9.04 -5.19 -3.05
N PHE A 101 -9.54 -4.37 -3.98
CA PHE A 101 -9.71 -2.93 -3.77
C PHE A 101 -10.73 -2.66 -2.66
N VAL A 102 -11.90 -3.30 -2.74
CA VAL A 102 -12.97 -3.17 -1.73
C VAL A 102 -12.47 -3.58 -0.34
N GLU A 103 -11.70 -4.65 -0.26
CA GLU A 103 -11.11 -5.13 0.99
C GLU A 103 -10.07 -4.16 1.57
N VAL A 104 -9.19 -3.59 0.73
CA VAL A 104 -8.26 -2.55 1.19
C VAL A 104 -9.02 -1.32 1.68
N CYS A 105 -10.03 -0.84 0.94
CA CYS A 105 -10.88 0.27 1.39
C CYS A 105 -11.48 0.01 2.78
N ARG A 106 -11.93 -1.23 3.03
CA ARG A 106 -12.52 -1.63 4.32
C ARG A 106 -11.51 -1.56 5.48
N ILE A 107 -10.23 -1.86 5.24
CA ILE A 107 -9.20 -1.86 6.28
C ILE A 107 -8.46 -0.52 6.42
N ARG A 108 -8.61 0.43 5.47
CA ARG A 108 -7.97 1.76 5.52
C ARG A 108 -8.08 2.46 6.89
N PRO A 109 -9.24 2.50 7.58
CA PRO A 109 -9.32 3.11 8.91
C PRO A 109 -8.48 2.39 9.97
N GLN A 110 -8.26 1.08 9.84
CA GLN A 110 -7.37 0.32 10.73
C GLN A 110 -5.90 0.63 10.41
N LEU A 111 -5.56 0.73 9.12
CA LEU A 111 -4.22 1.14 8.69
C LEU A 111 -3.89 2.55 9.22
N PHE A 112 -4.81 3.51 9.06
CA PHE A 112 -4.64 4.87 9.57
C PHE A 112 -4.35 4.89 11.07
N ARG A 113 -5.13 4.15 11.88
CA ARG A 113 -4.89 4.05 13.33
C ARG A 113 -3.53 3.44 13.67
N ALA A 114 -3.09 2.43 12.91
CA ALA A 114 -1.81 1.78 13.15
C ALA A 114 -0.64 2.70 12.77
N THR A 115 -0.74 3.45 11.66
CA THR A 115 0.32 4.34 11.19
C THR A 115 0.38 5.66 11.94
N SER A 116 -0.76 6.19 12.41
CA SER A 116 -0.84 7.50 13.08
C SER A 116 -0.04 7.58 14.37
N VAL A 117 0.19 6.44 15.05
CA VAL A 117 0.97 6.36 16.29
C VAL A 117 2.44 6.79 16.07
N PHE A 118 2.93 6.71 14.83
CA PHE A 118 4.34 6.96 14.50
C PHE A 118 4.58 8.35 13.89
N MET A 119 3.57 9.23 13.81
CA MET A 119 3.72 10.58 13.24
C MET A 119 4.61 11.51 14.06
N ASP A 120 4.90 11.17 15.31
CA ASP A 120 5.81 11.89 16.19
C ASP A 120 7.01 11.02 16.62
N ASP A 121 7.30 9.94 15.89
CA ASP A 121 8.43 9.06 16.20
C ASP A 121 9.75 9.86 16.17
N PRO A 122 10.70 9.63 17.10
CA PRO A 122 11.97 10.35 17.10
C PRO A 122 12.80 10.12 15.83
N ASP A 123 12.71 8.94 15.22
CA ASP A 123 13.38 8.64 13.95
C ASP A 123 12.67 9.38 12.80
N ILE A 124 13.42 10.24 12.09
CA ILE A 124 12.87 11.07 11.00
C ILE A 124 12.30 10.23 9.86
N HIS A 125 12.90 9.08 9.53
CA HIS A 125 12.43 8.24 8.43
C HIS A 125 11.15 7.50 8.80
N VAL A 126 11.04 7.06 10.05
CA VAL A 126 9.79 6.49 10.58
C VAL A 126 8.68 7.54 10.55
N ARG A 127 8.97 8.74 11.04
CA ARG A 127 8.01 9.85 11.05
C ARG A 127 7.54 10.25 9.65
N GLU A 128 8.46 10.43 8.71
CA GLU A 128 8.13 10.76 7.32
C GLU A 128 7.29 9.66 6.65
N ALA A 129 7.66 8.39 6.84
CA ALA A 129 6.90 7.27 6.32
C ALA A 129 5.49 7.19 6.93
N ALA A 130 5.35 7.46 8.23
CA ALA A 130 4.08 7.48 8.92
C ALA A 130 3.15 8.59 8.41
N VAL A 131 3.65 9.81 8.29
CA VAL A 131 2.88 10.95 7.74
C VAL A 131 2.42 10.65 6.33
N SER A 132 3.34 10.17 5.47
CA SER A 132 3.03 9.79 4.10
C SER A 132 1.94 8.70 4.03
N ALA A 133 2.05 7.65 4.85
CA ALA A 133 1.08 6.55 4.88
C ALA A 133 -0.30 6.96 5.42
N CYS A 134 -0.36 7.94 6.32
CA CYS A 134 -1.62 8.42 6.89
C CYS A 134 -2.51 9.13 5.86
N ILE A 135 -1.93 9.81 4.86
CA ILE A 135 -2.70 10.57 3.84
C ILE A 135 -3.68 9.66 3.08
N PRO A 136 -3.23 8.60 2.37
CA PRO A 136 -4.14 7.70 1.67
C PRO A 136 -4.96 6.83 2.63
N ALA A 137 -4.48 6.56 3.85
CA ALA A 137 -5.24 5.76 4.82
C ALA A 137 -6.40 6.53 5.47
N ALA A 138 -6.35 7.86 5.53
CA ALA A 138 -7.36 8.71 6.19
C ALA A 138 -8.63 8.94 5.36
N GLY A 139 -8.63 8.59 4.07
CA GLY A 139 -9.74 8.95 3.19
C GLY A 139 -11.06 8.27 3.57
N ARG A 140 -12.14 8.78 2.97
CA ARG A 140 -13.48 8.46 3.46
C ARG A 140 -13.79 6.97 3.26
N PRO A 141 -14.53 6.35 4.20
CA PRO A 141 -15.04 5.00 3.96
C PRO A 141 -15.86 5.02 2.66
N SER A 142 -15.60 4.07 1.77
CA SER A 142 -16.37 3.99 0.53
C SER A 142 -17.84 3.70 0.88
N PRO A 143 -18.81 4.30 0.16
CA PRO A 143 -20.20 3.95 0.35
C PRO A 143 -20.40 2.45 0.04
N PRO A 144 -21.34 1.77 0.74
CA PRO A 144 -21.58 0.35 0.49
C PRO A 144 -21.89 0.14 -1.00
N PRO A 145 -21.44 -0.97 -1.60
CA PRO A 145 -21.71 -1.25 -3.00
C PRO A 145 -23.23 -1.24 -3.25
N PRO A 146 -23.68 -0.74 -4.41
CA PRO A 146 -25.09 -0.81 -4.77
C PRO A 146 -25.53 -2.29 -4.80
N PRO A 147 -26.81 -2.59 -4.47
CA PRO A 147 -27.30 -3.97 -4.51
C PRO A 147 -27.06 -4.57 -5.89
N SER A 148 -26.42 -5.73 -5.92
CA SER A 148 -25.97 -6.42 -7.13
C SER A 148 -27.14 -6.60 -8.10
N ARG A 149 -27.13 -5.91 -9.24
CA ARG A 149 -27.97 -6.30 -10.37
C ARG A 149 -27.28 -7.51 -11.00
N LEU A 150 -27.77 -8.71 -10.69
CA LEU A 150 -27.40 -9.93 -11.41
C LEU A 150 -27.68 -9.74 -12.91
N GLY A 151 -26.65 -9.38 -13.66
CA GLY A 151 -26.56 -9.55 -15.11
C GLY A 151 -25.67 -10.75 -15.43
N PRO A 152 -25.91 -11.50 -16.51
CA PRO A 152 -25.23 -12.76 -16.75
C PRO A 152 -23.73 -12.57 -17.03
N SER A 153 -22.93 -13.28 -16.23
CA SER A 153 -21.55 -13.74 -16.43
C SER A 153 -20.71 -13.08 -17.55
N LEU A 154 -19.72 -12.27 -17.14
CA LEU A 154 -18.49 -12.07 -17.91
C LEU A 154 -17.32 -12.82 -17.24
N ALA A 155 -17.52 -14.11 -16.94
CA ALA A 155 -16.41 -15.03 -16.78
C ALA A 155 -15.74 -15.23 -18.15
N GLY A 156 -14.75 -14.40 -18.48
CA GLY A 156 -14.01 -14.57 -19.74
C GLY A 156 -13.02 -13.50 -20.17
N ARG A 157 -12.83 -12.39 -19.44
CA ARG A 157 -11.88 -11.33 -19.87
C ARG A 157 -10.91 -10.83 -18.80
N PHE A 158 -10.68 -11.58 -17.73
CA PHE A 158 -9.63 -11.28 -16.74
C PHE A 158 -8.23 -11.75 -17.19
N GLY A 159 -7.89 -11.51 -18.46
CA GLY A 159 -6.62 -11.87 -19.09
C GLY A 159 -5.81 -10.68 -19.62
N ARG A 160 -6.25 -9.44 -19.40
CA ARG A 160 -5.49 -8.24 -19.80
C ARG A 160 -5.27 -7.35 -18.60
N LYS A 161 -4.03 -7.44 -18.09
CA LYS A 161 -3.32 -6.51 -17.20
C LYS A 161 -4.05 -5.18 -17.00
N CYS A 162 -4.71 -5.01 -15.86
CA CYS A 162 -4.98 -3.68 -15.31
C CYS A 162 -3.69 -3.18 -14.66
N THR A 163 -2.69 -2.89 -15.49
CA THR A 163 -1.54 -2.11 -15.05
C THR A 163 -1.96 -0.66 -15.16
N LEU A 164 -2.54 -0.11 -14.10
CA LEU A 164 -2.77 1.32 -14.02
C LEU A 164 -1.44 1.97 -13.63
N VAL A 165 -0.52 2.13 -14.60
CA VAL A 165 0.62 3.03 -14.40
C VAL A 165 0.04 4.44 -14.39
N VAL A 166 -0.16 5.01 -13.20
CA VAL A 166 -0.44 6.43 -13.04
C VAL A 166 0.79 7.19 -13.57
N PRO A 167 0.70 7.97 -14.65
CA PRO A 167 1.81 8.84 -15.01
C PRO A 167 1.85 9.97 -13.99
N ARG A 168 2.87 9.96 -13.12
CA ARG A 168 3.22 11.13 -12.29
C ARG A 168 3.39 12.32 -13.23
N ALA A 169 2.60 13.37 -13.02
CA ALA A 169 2.81 14.64 -13.69
C ALA A 169 4.20 15.17 -13.31
N VAL A 170 5.13 15.15 -14.27
CA VAL A 170 6.41 15.83 -14.16
C VAL A 170 6.11 17.32 -14.15
N HIS A 171 6.35 17.95 -13.01
CA HIS A 171 6.31 19.40 -12.88
C HIS A 171 7.45 19.98 -13.76
N ARG A 172 7.12 20.44 -14.98
CA ARG A 172 8.01 21.30 -15.75
C ARG A 172 8.16 22.61 -14.96
N GLY A 173 9.39 22.94 -14.59
CA GLY A 173 9.74 24.29 -14.13
C GLY A 173 9.53 25.30 -15.27
N PRO A 174 9.30 26.58 -14.93
CA PRO A 174 9.19 27.63 -15.93
C PRO A 174 10.58 27.99 -16.45
N ASP A 175 10.88 27.59 -17.68
CA ASP A 175 11.93 28.20 -18.50
C ASP A 175 11.34 29.41 -19.24
N GLY A 176 12.04 30.54 -19.16
CA GLY A 176 11.82 31.78 -19.91
C GLY A 176 11.70 32.99 -19.00
N LEU A 177 12.52 34.05 -19.08
CA LEU A 177 13.24 34.62 -20.22
C LEU A 177 14.47 35.38 -19.71
N GLY A 178 15.60 35.20 -20.39
CA GLY A 178 16.73 36.13 -20.45
C GLY A 178 16.93 36.55 -21.90
#